data_AF-A0A522SGQ1-F1
#
_entry.id   AF-A0A522SGQ1-F1
#
_cell.length_a   1.000
_cell.length_b   1.000
_cell.length_c   1.000
_cell.angle_alpha   90.00
_cell.angle_beta   90.00
_cell.angle_gamma   90.00
#
_symmetry.space_group_name_H-M   'P 1'
#
loop_
_entity.id
_entity.type
_entity.pdbx_description
1 polymer ?
#
loop_
_entity_poly.entity_id
_entity_poly.type
_entity_poly.pdbx_seq_one_letter_code
_entity_poly.pdbx_strand_id
1 'polypeptide(L)'
;MGKSVSIMNATIGKFCSIAQGVCISLGKHPSSVFASTSPVFFSTYKQCGFTFADKSYFEEMGKVLIGNDVWVGVNVIILDNIKIGDGAIIGAGAIVTKDVPNYAIVAGNPARIIRYRFSQEEILYLTKFQWWNRDINWLQDNFGLLHDIKLLMKEYPINGLP
;
A
#
# COMPACT_ATOMS: atom_id res chain seq x y z
N MET A 1 0.88 0.48 14.31
CA MET A 1 -0.18 -0.32 13.67
C MET A 1 -1.31 -0.49 14.67
N GLY A 2 -2.57 -0.53 14.19
CA GLY A 2 -3.75 -0.81 15.01
C GLY A 2 -3.90 -2.29 15.38
N LYS A 3 -4.91 -2.61 16.19
CA LYS A 3 -5.23 -3.99 16.58
C LYS A 3 -5.77 -4.80 15.39
N SER A 4 -5.58 -6.12 15.40
CA SER A 4 -6.17 -7.05 14.41
C SER A 4 -5.78 -6.76 12.95
N VAL A 5 -4.57 -6.25 12.73
CA VAL A 5 -4.00 -6.12 11.38
C VAL A 5 -3.46 -7.49 10.95
N SER A 6 -3.82 -7.93 9.75
CA SER A 6 -3.31 -9.16 9.13
C SER A 6 -2.53 -8.82 7.87
N ILE A 7 -1.25 -9.18 7.85
CA ILE A 7 -0.33 -8.95 6.73
C ILE A 7 0.32 -10.30 6.41
N MET A 8 0.05 -10.84 5.23
CA MET A 8 0.68 -12.11 4.81
C MET A 8 1.98 -11.86 4.03
N ASN A 9 1.94 -11.08 2.95
CA ASN A 9 3.11 -10.79 2.12
C ASN A 9 3.13 -9.33 1.64
N ALA A 10 3.71 -8.45 2.47
CA ALA A 10 3.85 -7.04 2.12
C ALA A 10 5.20 -6.46 2.51
N THR A 11 5.64 -5.48 1.72
CA THR A 11 6.69 -4.53 2.12
C THR A 11 6.02 -3.19 2.41
N ILE A 12 6.34 -2.58 3.55
CA ILE A 12 5.70 -1.34 4.00
C ILE A 12 6.80 -0.30 4.24
N GLY A 13 6.67 0.86 3.63
CA GLY A 13 7.60 1.97 3.78
C GLY A 13 7.51 2.64 5.16
N LYS A 14 8.37 3.65 5.35
CA LYS A 14 8.50 4.38 6.61
C LYS A 14 7.28 5.29 6.86
N PHE A 15 7.06 5.64 8.12
CA PHE A 15 6.04 6.62 8.55
C PHE A 15 4.59 6.27 8.19
N CYS A 16 4.30 5.00 7.88
CA CYS A 16 2.94 4.58 7.57
C CYS A 16 2.06 4.49 8.84
N SER A 17 0.80 4.89 8.68
CA SER A 17 -0.24 4.76 9.70
C SER A 17 -1.27 3.73 9.24
N ILE A 18 -1.25 2.54 9.85
CA ILE A 18 -2.16 1.44 9.50
C ILE A 18 -3.12 1.21 10.67
N ALA A 19 -4.40 1.49 10.44
CA ALA A 19 -5.47 1.36 11.41
C ALA A 19 -5.84 -0.11 11.67
N GLN A 20 -6.76 -0.32 12.62
CA GLN A 20 -7.20 -1.65 13.02
C GLN A 20 -7.98 -2.40 11.93
N GLY A 21 -7.95 -3.73 11.98
CA GLY A 21 -8.73 -4.61 11.09
C GLY A 21 -8.30 -4.59 9.62
N VAL A 22 -7.15 -4.01 9.30
CA VAL A 22 -6.60 -3.99 7.93
C VAL A 22 -6.12 -5.38 7.55
N CYS A 23 -6.48 -5.82 6.34
CA CYS A 23 -6.06 -7.09 5.75
C CYS A 23 -5.28 -6.85 4.45
N ILE A 24 -4.08 -7.41 4.34
CA ILE A 24 -3.17 -7.21 3.19
C ILE A 24 -2.66 -8.54 2.67
N SER A 25 -2.82 -8.76 1.35
CA SER A 25 -2.44 -9.99 0.61
C SER A 25 -3.14 -11.22 1.20
N LEU A 26 -4.28 -11.60 0.62
CA LEU A 26 -5.18 -12.63 1.16
C LEU A 26 -5.02 -14.00 0.49
N GLY A 27 -4.19 -14.08 -0.54
CA GLY A 27 -4.02 -15.27 -1.35
C GLY A 27 -4.88 -15.23 -2.61
N LYS A 28 -4.36 -15.88 -3.66
CA LYS A 28 -4.95 -15.98 -4.99
C LYS A 28 -5.38 -17.41 -5.24
N HIS A 29 -6.38 -17.57 -6.09
CA HIS A 29 -6.81 -18.86 -6.63
C HIS A 29 -6.80 -18.79 -8.17
N PRO A 30 -6.55 -19.91 -8.89
CA PRO A 30 -6.54 -19.96 -10.35
C PRO A 30 -7.96 -19.86 -10.92
N SER A 31 -8.53 -18.65 -10.91
CA SER A 31 -9.95 -18.39 -11.22
C SER A 31 -10.31 -18.46 -12.70
N SER A 32 -9.32 -18.43 -13.60
CA SER A 32 -9.58 -18.35 -15.05
C SER A 32 -8.85 -19.40 -15.90
N VAL A 33 -7.92 -20.16 -15.32
CA VAL A 33 -7.10 -21.12 -16.09
C VAL A 33 -7.43 -22.57 -15.72
N PHE A 34 -7.79 -22.83 -14.45
CA PHE A 34 -8.06 -24.18 -13.97
C PHE A 34 -9.58 -24.40 -13.92
N ALA A 35 -10.00 -25.65 -14.09
CA ALA A 35 -11.41 -26.01 -13.98
C ALA A 35 -11.95 -25.90 -12.54
N SER A 36 -11.06 -25.91 -11.53
CA SER A 36 -11.41 -25.81 -10.11
C SER A 36 -10.53 -24.79 -9.41
N THR A 37 -11.12 -24.02 -8.49
CA THR A 37 -10.43 -23.08 -7.61
C THR A 37 -10.08 -23.71 -6.26
N SER A 38 -10.35 -25.00 -6.04
CA SER A 38 -10.03 -25.64 -4.76
C SER A 38 -8.51 -25.90 -4.63
N PRO A 39 -7.87 -25.50 -3.52
CA PRO A 39 -6.44 -25.64 -3.35
C PRO A 39 -5.97 -27.09 -3.28
N VAL A 40 -6.86 -28.05 -3.00
CA VAL A 40 -6.53 -29.48 -3.02
C VAL A 40 -6.03 -29.96 -4.40
N PHE A 41 -6.27 -29.20 -5.47
CA PHE A 41 -5.83 -29.56 -6.82
C PHE A 41 -4.58 -28.81 -7.31
N PHE A 42 -4.12 -27.77 -6.62
CA PHE A 42 -2.98 -26.97 -7.09
C PHE A 42 -1.95 -26.62 -6.01
N SER A 43 -2.27 -26.82 -4.73
CA SER A 43 -1.42 -26.46 -3.60
C SER A 43 -0.98 -27.69 -2.82
N THR A 44 0.29 -27.73 -2.45
CA THR A 44 0.82 -28.74 -1.52
C THR A 44 0.60 -28.38 -0.06
N TYR A 45 0.03 -27.20 0.25
CA TYR A 45 -0.13 -26.71 1.62
C TYR A 45 -1.25 -27.38 2.42
N LYS A 46 -2.07 -28.24 1.79
CA LYS A 46 -3.16 -28.98 2.45
C LYS A 46 -4.07 -28.06 3.26
N GLN A 47 -4.44 -26.88 2.73
CA GLN A 47 -5.32 -25.94 3.44
C GLN A 47 -6.67 -26.56 3.87
N CYS A 48 -7.12 -27.62 3.18
CA CYS A 48 -8.33 -28.38 3.50
C CYS A 48 -8.06 -29.70 4.26
N GLY A 49 -6.88 -29.86 4.86
CA GLY A 49 -6.46 -31.08 5.59
C GLY A 49 -5.88 -32.19 4.70
N PHE A 50 -6.09 -32.13 3.39
CA PHE A 50 -5.49 -33.03 2.39
C PHE A 50 -5.19 -32.28 1.09
N THR A 51 -4.46 -32.92 0.17
CA THR A 51 -4.22 -32.42 -1.19
C THR A 51 -4.02 -33.58 -2.16
N PHE A 52 -4.44 -33.41 -3.41
CA PHE A 52 -4.10 -34.27 -4.55
C PHE A 52 -2.88 -33.75 -5.32
N ALA A 53 -2.48 -32.49 -5.11
CA ALA A 53 -1.34 -31.89 -5.78
C ALA A 53 -0.02 -32.44 -5.21
N ASP A 54 0.86 -32.93 -6.08
CA ASP A 54 2.21 -33.43 -5.75
C ASP A 54 3.27 -32.32 -5.74
N LYS A 55 2.97 -31.18 -6.36
CA LYS A 55 3.76 -29.94 -6.37
C LYS A 55 2.84 -28.73 -6.41
N SER A 56 3.40 -27.53 -6.24
CA SER A 56 2.66 -26.29 -6.45
C SER A 56 2.46 -26.05 -7.95
N TYR A 57 1.21 -25.91 -8.37
CA TYR A 57 0.82 -25.65 -9.76
C TYR A 57 0.39 -24.20 -9.99
N PHE A 58 0.29 -23.39 -8.94
CA PHE A 58 -0.18 -22.02 -9.00
C PHE A 58 0.54 -21.15 -7.97
N GLU A 59 0.85 -19.92 -8.36
CA GLU A 59 1.41 -18.93 -7.42
C GLU A 59 0.30 -18.37 -6.53
N GLU A 60 0.16 -18.92 -5.33
CA GLU A 60 -0.93 -18.59 -4.40
C GLU A 60 -0.74 -17.24 -3.70
N MET A 61 0.50 -16.79 -3.52
CA MET A 61 0.80 -15.57 -2.78
C MET A 61 1.21 -14.45 -3.73
N GLY A 62 0.47 -13.36 -3.74
CA GLY A 62 0.98 -12.12 -4.33
C GLY A 62 1.80 -11.32 -3.33
N LYS A 63 2.46 -10.26 -3.80
CA LYS A 63 3.17 -9.33 -2.93
C LYS A 63 2.54 -7.94 -2.99
N VAL A 64 2.24 -7.36 -1.84
CA VAL A 64 1.79 -5.96 -1.75
C VAL A 64 2.98 -5.06 -1.44
N LEU A 65 3.08 -3.94 -2.15
CA LEU A 65 4.11 -2.92 -1.90
C LEU A 65 3.41 -1.65 -1.43
N ILE A 66 3.64 -1.26 -0.19
CA ILE A 66 3.17 0.01 0.37
C ILE A 66 4.35 0.96 0.48
N GLY A 67 4.22 2.14 -0.11
CA GLY A 67 5.19 3.23 -0.03
C GLY A 67 5.34 3.81 1.38
N ASN A 68 5.91 5.00 1.45
CA ASN A 68 6.15 5.76 2.68
C ASN A 68 4.98 6.72 2.96
N ASP A 69 4.78 7.13 4.21
CA ASP A 69 3.73 8.10 4.61
C ASP A 69 2.31 7.69 4.16
N VAL A 70 2.03 6.39 4.06
CA VAL A 70 0.71 5.90 3.67
C VAL A 70 -0.20 5.83 4.89
N TRP A 71 -1.39 6.41 4.78
CA TRP A 71 -2.45 6.25 5.77
C TRP A 71 -3.49 5.25 5.30
N VAL A 72 -3.61 4.12 6.00
CA VAL A 72 -4.60 3.07 5.75
C VAL A 72 -5.68 3.11 6.84
N GLY A 73 -6.90 3.43 6.43
CA GLY A 73 -8.08 3.51 7.30
C GLY A 73 -8.50 2.15 7.88
N VAL A 74 -9.43 2.20 8.84
CA VAL A 74 -9.94 1.00 9.53
C VAL A 74 -10.62 0.03 8.55
N ASN A 75 -10.42 -1.28 8.76
CA ASN A 75 -11.07 -2.35 8.00
C ASN A 75 -10.85 -2.26 6.47
N VAL A 76 -9.69 -1.78 6.03
CA VAL A 76 -9.30 -1.82 4.61
C VAL A 76 -8.83 -3.21 4.21
N ILE A 77 -9.20 -3.63 3.01
CA ILE A 77 -8.69 -4.85 2.36
C ILE A 77 -7.83 -4.42 1.16
N ILE A 78 -6.58 -4.87 1.12
CA ILE A 78 -5.67 -4.68 -0.02
C ILE A 78 -5.41 -6.04 -0.65
N LEU A 79 -5.84 -6.20 -1.91
CA LEU A 79 -5.65 -7.45 -2.65
C LEU A 79 -4.19 -7.69 -2.99
N ASP A 80 -3.90 -8.93 -3.37
CA ASP A 80 -2.58 -9.37 -3.83
C ASP A 80 -2.08 -8.59 -5.06
N ASN A 81 -0.75 -8.45 -5.17
CA ASN A 81 -0.06 -7.80 -6.29
C ASN A 81 -0.39 -6.30 -6.48
N ILE A 82 -0.77 -5.61 -5.40
CA ILE A 82 -1.07 -4.18 -5.43
C ILE A 82 0.12 -3.35 -4.97
N LYS A 83 0.35 -2.22 -5.64
CA LYS A 83 1.28 -1.16 -5.24
C LYS A 83 0.50 0.06 -4.74
N ILE A 84 0.82 0.52 -3.53
CA ILE A 84 0.31 1.75 -2.94
C ILE A 84 1.45 2.77 -2.93
N GLY A 85 1.26 3.88 -3.63
CA GLY A 85 2.24 4.95 -3.75
C GLY A 85 2.49 5.71 -2.46
N ASP A 86 3.62 6.42 -2.43
CA ASP A 86 4.02 7.25 -1.28
C ASP A 86 2.96 8.31 -0.99
N GLY A 87 2.68 8.54 0.29
CA GLY A 87 1.72 9.55 0.74
C GLY A 87 0.26 9.23 0.42
N ALA A 88 -0.08 8.05 -0.11
CA ALA A 88 -1.47 7.72 -0.42
C ALA A 88 -2.34 7.62 0.85
N ILE A 89 -3.63 7.89 0.71
CA ILE A 89 -4.64 7.71 1.77
C ILE A 89 -5.68 6.70 1.28
N ILE A 90 -5.86 5.63 2.05
CA ILE A 90 -6.87 4.61 1.81
C ILE A 90 -8.00 4.80 2.82
N GLY A 91 -9.17 5.24 2.34
CA GLY A 91 -10.35 5.46 3.16
C GLY A 91 -10.80 4.20 3.89
N ALA A 92 -11.41 4.37 5.07
CA ALA A 92 -11.93 3.27 5.87
C ALA A 92 -12.89 2.36 5.07
N GLY A 93 -12.79 1.05 5.29
CA GLY A 93 -13.63 0.05 4.64
C GLY A 93 -13.38 -0.15 3.14
N ALA A 94 -12.34 0.46 2.56
CA ALA A 94 -12.06 0.33 1.13
C ALA A 94 -11.53 -1.07 0.77
N ILE A 95 -11.90 -1.54 -0.44
CA ILE A 95 -11.31 -2.75 -1.05
C ILE A 95 -10.44 -2.32 -2.23
N VAL A 96 -9.13 -2.38 -2.04
CA VAL A 96 -8.14 -1.94 -3.04
C VAL A 96 -7.86 -3.08 -4.00
N THR A 97 -8.35 -2.91 -5.24
CA THR A 97 -8.24 -3.93 -6.31
C THR A 97 -7.29 -3.51 -7.44
N LYS A 98 -6.68 -2.33 -7.35
CA LYS A 98 -5.76 -1.75 -8.35
C LYS A 98 -4.71 -0.89 -7.65
N ASP A 99 -3.57 -0.71 -8.31
CA ASP A 99 -2.51 0.17 -7.82
C ASP A 99 -3.03 1.59 -7.52
N VAL A 100 -2.49 2.19 -6.46
CA VAL A 100 -2.84 3.52 -5.98
C VAL A 100 -1.67 4.47 -6.22
N PRO A 101 -1.83 5.56 -6.99
CA PRO A 101 -0.74 6.51 -7.24
C PRO A 101 -0.26 7.24 -5.97
N ASN A 102 0.94 7.82 -6.04
CA ASN A 102 1.47 8.68 -4.97
C ASN A 102 0.48 9.79 -4.64
N TYR A 103 0.29 10.05 -3.34
CA TYR A 103 -0.57 11.10 -2.79
C TYR A 103 -2.05 11.03 -3.21
N ALA A 104 -2.49 9.95 -3.85
CA ALA A 104 -3.90 9.73 -4.16
C ALA A 104 -4.68 9.39 -2.88
N ILE A 105 -5.93 9.86 -2.83
CA ILE A 105 -6.91 9.47 -1.83
C ILE A 105 -7.92 8.57 -2.51
N VAL A 106 -8.01 7.32 -2.06
CA VAL A 106 -8.97 6.33 -2.60
C VAL A 106 -9.94 5.89 -1.52
N ALA A 107 -11.18 5.57 -1.90
CA ALA A 107 -12.11 4.87 -1.02
C ALA A 107 -13.15 4.06 -1.82
N GLY A 108 -13.95 3.26 -1.11
CA GLY A 108 -15.05 2.48 -1.68
C GLY A 108 -14.71 1.02 -1.95
N ASN A 109 -15.71 0.27 -2.40
CA ASN A 109 -15.61 -1.13 -2.80
C ASN A 109 -16.27 -1.30 -4.20
N PRO A 110 -15.48 -1.46 -5.27
CA PRO A 110 -14.02 -1.39 -5.30
C PRO A 110 -13.50 0.04 -5.10
N ALA A 111 -12.30 0.19 -4.55
CA ALA A 111 -11.70 1.50 -4.28
C ALA A 111 -11.48 2.30 -5.57
N ARG A 112 -11.76 3.60 -5.51
CA ARG A 112 -11.57 4.55 -6.61
C ARG A 112 -10.90 5.82 -6.09
N ILE A 113 -10.13 6.48 -6.95
CA ILE A 113 -9.52 7.78 -6.65
C ILE A 113 -10.65 8.80 -6.47
N ILE A 114 -10.67 9.44 -5.30
CA ILE A 114 -11.55 10.56 -4.98
C ILE A 114 -10.89 11.87 -5.43
N ARG A 115 -9.63 12.06 -5.01
CA ARG A 115 -8.79 13.22 -5.33
C ARG A 115 -7.34 12.93 -4.99
N TYR A 116 -6.46 13.89 -5.24
CA TYR A 116 -5.11 13.90 -4.71
C TYR A 116 -5.01 14.78 -3.45
N ARG A 117 -4.01 14.52 -2.59
CA ARG A 117 -3.72 15.35 -1.40
C ARG A 117 -3.27 16.76 -1.80
N PHE A 118 -2.52 16.88 -2.89
CA PHE A 118 -1.76 18.05 -3.29
C PHE A 118 -1.87 18.31 -4.80
N SER A 119 -1.36 19.45 -5.26
CA SER A 119 -1.20 19.75 -6.68
C SER A 119 -0.17 18.82 -7.35
N GLN A 120 -0.16 18.74 -8.67
CA GLN A 120 0.81 17.91 -9.39
C GLN A 120 2.26 18.36 -9.16
N GLU A 121 2.50 19.68 -9.14
CA GLU A 121 3.82 20.26 -8.84
C GLU A 121 4.32 19.85 -7.43
N GLU A 122 3.43 19.94 -6.44
CA GLU A 122 3.70 19.56 -5.06
C GLU A 122 3.99 18.05 -4.92
N ILE A 123 3.24 17.22 -5.64
CA ILE A 123 3.46 15.76 -5.67
C ILE A 123 4.83 15.44 -6.25
N LEU A 124 5.21 16.08 -7.36
CA LEU A 124 6.52 15.92 -7.99
C LEU A 124 7.63 16.36 -7.05
N TYR A 125 7.46 17.52 -6.40
CA TYR A 125 8.38 18.02 -5.39
C TYR A 125 8.60 16.99 -4.28
N LEU A 126 7.52 16.52 -3.63
CA LEU A 126 7.65 15.60 -2.49
C LEU A 126 8.21 14.24 -2.91
N THR A 127 7.84 13.73 -4.09
CA THR A 127 8.36 12.47 -4.64
C THR A 127 9.86 12.54 -4.88
N LYS A 128 10.38 13.72 -5.23
CA LYS A 128 11.82 13.97 -5.41
C LYS A 128 12.52 14.30 -4.09
N PHE A 129 11.87 15.04 -3.19
CA PHE A 129 12.44 15.47 -1.91
C PHE A 129 12.61 14.32 -0.93
N GLN A 130 11.70 13.34 -0.95
CA GLN A 130 11.73 12.10 -0.16
C GLN A 130 12.13 12.33 1.30
N TRP A 131 11.39 13.21 1.99
CA TRP A 131 11.71 13.59 3.38
C TRP A 131 11.81 12.37 4.32
N TRP A 132 11.11 11.27 4.03
CA TRP A 132 11.18 10.02 4.77
C TRP A 132 12.57 9.33 4.73
N ASN A 133 13.48 9.77 3.86
CA ASN A 133 14.86 9.30 3.79
C ASN A 133 15.85 10.20 4.53
N ARG A 134 15.40 11.32 5.13
CA ARG A 134 16.23 12.17 5.97
C ARG A 134 16.63 11.44 7.25
N ASP A 135 17.80 11.79 7.78
CA ASP A 135 18.25 11.26 9.06
C ASP A 135 17.44 11.84 10.24
N ILE A 136 17.62 11.23 11.41
CA ILE A 136 16.84 11.58 12.60
C ILE A 136 17.11 13.01 13.10
N ASN A 137 18.34 13.52 12.95
CA ASN A 137 18.69 14.87 13.40
C ASN A 137 17.98 15.89 12.51
N TRP A 138 18.02 15.69 11.19
CA TRP A 138 17.28 16.54 10.27
C TRP A 138 15.79 16.55 10.60
N LEU A 139 15.18 15.38 10.86
CA LEU A 139 13.75 15.29 11.21
C LEU A 139 13.44 16.01 12.53
N GLN A 140 14.27 15.87 13.56
CA GLN A 140 14.08 16.55 14.84
C GLN A 140 14.18 18.07 14.73
N ASP A 141 15.11 18.57 13.92
CA ASP A 141 15.32 20.00 13.76
C ASP A 141 14.28 20.64 12.81
N ASN A 142 13.73 19.86 11.88
CA ASN A 142 12.93 20.39 10.76
C ASN A 142 11.47 19.88 10.72
N PHE A 143 10.99 19.11 11.70
CA PHE A 143 9.62 18.55 11.65
C PHE A 143 8.54 19.61 11.45
N GLY A 144 8.75 20.83 11.95
CA GLY A 144 7.83 21.96 11.76
C GLY A 144 7.59 22.33 10.29
N LEU A 145 8.56 22.06 9.40
CA LEU A 145 8.40 22.27 7.96
C LEU A 145 7.41 21.27 7.34
N LEU A 146 7.22 20.09 7.93
CA LEU A 146 6.28 19.09 7.43
C LEU A 146 4.81 19.45 7.69
N HIS A 147 4.55 20.53 8.44
CA HIS A 147 3.20 21.05 8.65
C HIS A 147 2.69 21.90 7.47
N ASP A 148 3.59 22.43 6.64
CA ASP A 148 3.25 23.27 5.50
C ASP A 148 4.18 22.99 4.31
N ILE A 149 3.62 22.38 3.27
CA ILE A 149 4.33 22.05 2.05
C ILE A 149 4.91 23.29 1.33
N LYS A 150 4.23 24.44 1.38
CA LYS A 150 4.71 25.67 0.73
C LYS A 150 5.93 26.20 1.45
N LEU A 151 5.94 26.15 2.78
CA LEU A 151 7.11 26.49 3.57
C LEU A 151 8.27 25.53 3.30
N LEU A 152 8.00 24.21 3.27
CA LEU A 152 9.02 23.21 2.96
C LEU A 152 9.66 23.45 1.58
N MET A 153 8.84 23.69 0.56
CA MET A 153 9.31 24.01 -0.81
C MET A 153 10.13 25.30 -0.87
N LYS A 154 9.78 26.30 -0.06
CA LYS A 154 10.51 27.57 0.02
C LYS A 154 11.88 27.40 0.69
N GLU A 155 11.96 26.65 1.79
CA GLU A 155 13.21 26.43 2.54
C GLU A 155 14.14 25.44 1.82
N TYR A 156 13.56 24.45 1.13
CA TYR A 156 14.29 23.43 0.37
C TYR A 156 13.84 23.40 -1.10
N PRO A 157 14.15 24.43 -1.90
CA PRO A 157 13.76 24.46 -3.30
C PRO A 157 14.49 23.37 -4.10
N ILE A 158 13.78 22.77 -5.05
CA ILE A 158 14.36 21.78 -5.98
C ILE A 158 14.30 22.34 -7.39
N ASN A 159 15.48 22.57 -7.97
CA ASN A 159 15.59 23.06 -9.35
C ASN A 159 15.12 21.99 -10.36
N GLY A 160 14.52 22.44 -11.46
CA GLY A 160 14.09 21.60 -12.58
C GLY A 160 12.82 20.78 -12.30
N LEU A 161 11.91 21.29 -11.47
CA LEU A 161 10.52 20.86 -11.51
C LEU A 161 9.83 21.53 -12.72
N PRO A 162 8.94 20.82 -13.43
CA PRO A 162 8.28 21.32 -14.63
C PRO A 162 7.38 22.53 -14.36
#